data_AF-A0A6M0C9Z7-F1
#
_entry.id   AF-A0A6M0C9Z7-F1
#
_cell.length_a   1.000
_cell.length_b   1.000
_cell.length_c   1.000
_cell.angle_alpha   90.00
_cell.angle_beta   90.00
_cell.angle_gamma   90.00
#
_symmetry.space_group_name_H-M   'P 1'
#
loop_
_entity.id
_entity.type
_entity.pdbx_description
1 polymer ?
#
loop_
_entity_poly.entity_id
_entity_poly.type
_entity_poly.pdbx_seq_one_letter_code
_entity_poly.pdbx_strand_id
1 'polypeptide(L)'
;SEVKKAYPNFPDISFANYVRMMDSFFFRKKTLMELGNIENYPGWQTTRFIWFYFKRPLECLSSPLSEKYFGSEKCQEDMFPVRFLKTENLNQDLYDFLIEVGYKQNEIKFILERKKVLPPSPTGEGSRKAKWEEYYTPELKNFVRKREKFLFFLFPDYDVQKK
;
A
#
# COMPACT_ATOMS: atom_id res chain seq x y z
N SER A 1 -1.06 16.66 22.62
CA SER A 1 -1.35 15.30 22.13
C SER A 1 -0.16 14.40 22.39
N GLU A 2 -0.36 13.08 22.49
CA GLU A 2 0.76 12.11 22.61
C GLU A 2 1.74 12.21 21.44
N VAL A 3 1.24 12.54 20.24
CA VAL A 3 2.06 12.84 19.06
C VAL A 3 3.07 13.96 19.32
N LYS A 4 2.64 15.11 19.88
CA LYS A 4 3.54 16.22 20.20
C LYS A 4 4.56 15.89 21.30
N LYS A 5 4.28 14.89 22.16
CA LYS A 5 5.24 14.40 23.16
C LYS A 5 6.34 13.55 22.50
N ALA A 6 5.98 12.67 21.57
CA ALA A 6 6.92 11.81 20.85
C ALA A 6 7.67 12.53 19.72
N TYR A 7 7.04 13.55 19.12
CA TYR A 7 7.56 14.34 18.01
C TYR A 7 7.40 15.84 18.31
N PRO A 8 8.34 16.45 19.06
CA PRO A 8 8.22 17.84 19.52
C PRO A 8 8.08 18.87 18.39
N ASN A 9 8.68 18.60 17.23
CA ASN A 9 8.66 19.52 16.09
C ASN A 9 7.37 19.41 15.23
N PHE A 10 6.41 18.54 15.60
CA PHE A 10 5.18 18.38 14.82
C PHE A 10 4.41 19.72 14.65
N PRO A 11 3.95 20.07 13.42
CA PRO A 11 3.86 19.22 12.22
C PRO A 11 5.13 19.17 11.34
N ASP A 12 6.17 19.93 11.68
CA ASP A 12 7.42 19.98 10.92
C ASP A 12 8.37 18.83 11.29
N ILE A 13 8.09 17.65 10.73
CA ILE A 13 8.88 16.43 10.94
C ILE A 13 9.40 15.88 9.62
N SER A 14 10.56 15.21 9.68
CA SER A 14 11.11 14.51 8.51
C SER A 14 10.16 13.41 8.00
N PHE A 15 10.28 13.05 6.72
CA PHE A 15 9.50 11.95 6.14
C PHE A 15 9.69 10.64 6.91
N ALA A 16 10.91 10.33 7.35
CA ALA A 16 11.20 9.15 8.16
C ALA A 16 10.43 9.16 9.49
N ASN A 17 10.40 10.30 10.18
CA ASN A 17 9.64 10.46 11.41
C ASN A 17 8.13 10.41 11.16
N TYR A 18 7.66 10.97 10.04
CA TYR A 18 6.26 10.85 9.63
C TYR A 18 5.85 9.39 9.43
N VAL A 19 6.63 8.58 8.70
CA VAL A 19 6.34 7.15 8.49
C VAL A 19 6.30 6.38 9.81
N ARG A 20 7.30 6.58 10.68
CA ARG A 20 7.35 5.93 12.01
C ARG A 20 6.19 6.39 12.92
N MET A 21 5.84 7.66 12.87
CA MET A 21 4.69 8.22 13.59
C MET A 21 3.38 7.59 13.11
N MET A 22 3.17 7.50 11.80
CA MET A 22 1.98 6.89 11.20
C MET A 22 1.83 5.42 11.65
N ASP A 23 2.92 4.66 11.59
CA ASP A 23 2.94 3.26 12.03
C ASP A 23 2.67 3.12 13.54
N SER A 24 3.14 4.07 14.37
CA SER A 24 3.02 3.99 15.84
C SER A 24 1.70 4.52 16.41
N PHE A 25 1.12 5.57 15.80
CA PHE A 25 0.01 6.34 16.36
C PHE A 25 -1.33 6.13 15.65
N PHE A 26 -1.31 5.91 14.33
CA PHE A 26 -2.54 5.75 13.54
C PHE A 26 -2.98 4.30 13.40
N PHE A 27 -2.10 3.36 13.74
CA PHE A 27 -2.50 2.00 14.05
C PHE A 27 -3.45 2.03 15.24
N ARG A 28 -4.66 1.47 15.10
CA ARG A 28 -5.70 1.43 16.15
C ARG A 28 -5.20 0.61 17.34
N LYS A 29 -4.41 1.26 18.21
CA LYS A 29 -3.82 0.68 19.41
C LYS A 29 -4.87 -0.03 20.25
N LYS A 30 -6.08 0.53 20.41
CA LYS A 30 -7.07 -0.04 21.32
C LYS A 30 -7.59 -1.43 20.89
N THR A 31 -7.91 -1.63 19.62
CA THR A 31 -8.50 -2.89 19.13
C THR A 31 -7.46 -4.01 18.97
N LEU A 32 -6.18 -3.67 18.74
CA LEU A 32 -5.12 -4.66 18.49
C LEU A 32 -4.16 -4.83 19.68
N MET A 33 -4.07 -3.87 20.62
CA MET A 33 -3.37 -4.07 21.91
C MET A 33 -4.04 -5.14 22.77
N GLU A 34 -5.37 -5.31 22.66
CA GLU A 34 -6.10 -6.41 23.29
C GLU A 34 -5.70 -7.77 22.70
N LEU A 35 -5.05 -7.80 21.53
CA LEU A 35 -4.64 -8.99 20.79
C LEU A 35 -3.11 -9.28 20.90
N GLY A 36 -2.37 -8.59 21.77
CA GLY A 36 -0.96 -8.94 22.09
C GLY A 36 0.14 -8.19 21.31
N ASN A 37 1.33 -8.81 21.21
CA ASN A 37 2.62 -8.17 20.87
C ASN A 37 2.62 -7.42 19.52
N ILE A 38 2.64 -6.08 19.61
CA ILE A 38 2.60 -5.11 18.52
C ILE A 38 3.69 -5.34 17.46
N GLU A 39 4.84 -5.90 17.83
CA GLU A 39 5.95 -6.10 16.88
C GLU A 39 5.64 -7.13 15.79
N ASN A 40 4.71 -8.06 16.04
CA ASN A 40 4.28 -9.09 15.10
C ASN A 40 3.15 -8.64 14.17
N TYR A 41 2.61 -7.42 14.37
CA TYR A 41 1.55 -6.90 13.54
C TYR A 41 2.10 -6.26 12.27
N PRO A 42 1.37 -6.35 11.15
CA PRO A 42 1.75 -5.66 9.94
C PRO A 42 1.78 -4.13 10.12
N GLY A 43 2.48 -3.46 9.20
CA GLY A 43 2.47 -2.01 9.10
C GLY A 43 1.12 -1.44 8.68
N TRP A 44 0.99 -0.13 8.85
CA TRP A 44 -0.25 0.60 8.58
C TRP A 44 -0.84 0.35 7.18
N GLN A 45 -0.01 0.27 6.14
CA GLN A 45 -0.51 0.11 4.77
C GLN A 45 -1.08 -1.29 4.55
N THR A 46 -0.38 -2.31 5.02
CA THR A 46 -0.84 -3.70 5.00
C THR A 46 -2.14 -3.86 5.78
N THR A 47 -2.24 -3.23 6.96
CA THR A 47 -3.49 -3.24 7.74
C THR A 47 -4.64 -2.61 6.97
N ARG A 48 -4.42 -1.46 6.34
CA ARG A 48 -5.46 -0.84 5.50
C ARG A 48 -5.83 -1.73 4.32
N PHE A 49 -4.85 -2.34 3.66
CA PHE A 49 -5.09 -3.25 2.56
C PHE A 49 -6.00 -4.40 2.97
N ILE A 50 -5.69 -5.05 4.10
CA ILE A 50 -6.53 -6.11 4.66
C ILE A 50 -7.93 -5.57 4.95
N TRP A 51 -8.03 -4.39 5.56
CA TRP A 51 -9.32 -3.77 5.87
C TRP A 51 -10.22 -3.53 4.66
N PHE A 52 -9.66 -3.20 3.50
CA PHE A 52 -10.42 -2.93 2.28
C PHE A 52 -10.70 -4.19 1.44
N TYR A 53 -9.76 -5.13 1.40
CA TYR A 53 -9.79 -6.21 0.40
C TYR A 53 -10.05 -7.61 0.99
N PHE A 54 -10.11 -7.76 2.31
CA PHE A 54 -10.43 -9.03 2.95
C PHE A 54 -11.88 -9.08 3.43
N LYS A 55 -12.50 -10.25 3.31
CA LYS A 55 -13.89 -10.51 3.71
C LYS A 55 -14.10 -10.37 5.22
N ARG A 56 -13.08 -10.73 6.01
CA ARG A 56 -13.10 -10.76 7.48
C ARG A 56 -11.80 -10.16 8.03
N PRO A 57 -11.62 -8.83 7.94
CA PRO A 57 -10.33 -8.19 8.19
C PRO A 57 -9.87 -8.30 9.65
N LEU A 58 -10.79 -8.25 10.63
CA LEU A 58 -10.44 -8.42 12.04
C LEU A 58 -9.92 -9.81 12.36
N GLU A 59 -10.54 -10.85 11.79
CA GLU A 59 -10.09 -12.23 11.96
C GLU A 59 -8.70 -12.42 11.34
N CYS A 60 -8.50 -11.92 10.11
CA CYS A 60 -7.20 -11.97 9.43
C CYS A 60 -6.10 -11.26 10.25
N LEU A 61 -6.39 -10.08 10.81
CA LEU A 61 -5.45 -9.31 11.61
C LEU A 61 -5.23 -9.88 13.01
N SER A 62 -6.12 -10.74 13.52
CA SER A 62 -5.98 -11.35 14.85
C SER A 62 -4.96 -12.49 14.90
N SER A 63 -4.49 -12.97 13.74
CA SER A 63 -3.50 -14.04 13.62
C SER A 63 -2.17 -13.51 13.08
N PRO A 64 -1.02 -14.10 13.47
CA PRO A 64 0.26 -13.77 12.88
C PRO A 64 0.24 -13.98 11.36
N LEU A 65 0.43 -12.89 10.63
CA LEU A 65 0.56 -12.88 9.18
C LEU A 65 1.95 -13.43 8.81
N SER A 66 1.98 -14.64 8.24
CA SER A 66 3.23 -15.33 7.87
C SER A 66 3.39 -15.46 6.37
N GLU A 67 4.63 -15.62 5.88
CA GLU A 67 4.90 -15.90 4.46
C GLU A 67 4.14 -17.15 3.97
N LYS A 68 4.05 -18.18 4.82
CA LYS A 68 3.28 -19.40 4.52
C LYS A 68 1.80 -19.08 4.29
N TYR A 69 1.22 -18.20 5.10
CA TYR A 69 -0.16 -17.75 4.90
C TYR A 69 -0.29 -16.98 3.59
N PHE A 70 0.62 -16.05 3.30
CA PHE A 70 0.54 -15.21 2.10
C PHE A 70 0.56 -16.00 0.79
N GLY A 71 1.34 -17.08 0.73
CA GLY A 71 1.40 -17.98 -0.42
C GLY A 71 0.31 -19.06 -0.45
N SER A 72 -0.62 -19.07 0.50
CA SER A 72 -1.65 -20.12 0.61
C SER A 72 -2.93 -19.77 -0.15
N GLU A 73 -3.64 -20.80 -0.62
CA GLU A 73 -5.00 -20.68 -1.16
C GLU A 73 -5.94 -19.99 -0.16
N LYS A 74 -5.75 -20.26 1.14
CA LYS A 74 -6.54 -19.64 2.21
C LYS A 74 -6.46 -18.10 2.21
N CYS A 75 -5.29 -17.53 1.90
CA CYS A 75 -5.17 -16.07 1.78
C CYS A 75 -5.99 -15.53 0.60
N GLN A 76 -6.00 -16.25 -0.52
CA GLN A 76 -6.82 -15.88 -1.69
C GLN A 76 -8.32 -16.01 -1.38
N GLU A 77 -8.72 -17.06 -0.66
CA GLU A 77 -10.10 -17.27 -0.23
C GLU A 77 -10.59 -16.20 0.76
N ASP A 78 -9.70 -15.69 1.62
CA ASP A 78 -10.03 -14.62 2.56
C ASP A 78 -10.17 -13.26 1.88
N MET A 79 -9.57 -13.09 0.69
CA MET A 79 -9.69 -11.89 -0.14
C MET A 79 -10.97 -11.87 -0.96
N PHE A 80 -11.49 -10.67 -1.25
CA PHE A 80 -12.48 -10.49 -2.32
C PHE A 80 -11.81 -10.75 -3.69
N PRO A 81 -12.56 -11.22 -4.70
CA PRO A 81 -12.06 -11.40 -6.06
C PRO A 81 -11.85 -10.04 -6.74
N VAL A 82 -10.71 -9.41 -6.45
CA VAL A 82 -10.37 -8.05 -6.89
C VAL A 82 -9.28 -8.11 -7.95
N ARG A 83 -9.49 -7.40 -9.07
CA ARG A 83 -8.45 -7.13 -10.06
C ARG A 83 -7.74 -5.84 -9.70
N PHE A 84 -6.44 -5.90 -9.44
CA PHE A 84 -5.61 -4.72 -9.23
C PHE A 84 -5.06 -4.22 -10.56
N LEU A 85 -5.28 -2.94 -10.86
CA LEU A 85 -4.71 -2.25 -12.02
C LEU A 85 -3.55 -1.35 -11.54
N LYS A 86 -2.49 -1.26 -12.34
CA LYS A 86 -1.29 -0.50 -12.01
C LYS A 86 -1.34 0.89 -12.65
N THR A 87 -0.99 1.93 -11.90
CA THR A 87 -1.08 3.31 -12.42
C THR A 87 -0.09 3.56 -13.57
N GLU A 88 1.07 2.91 -13.52
CA GLU A 88 2.11 2.96 -14.54
C GLU A 88 1.62 2.44 -15.90
N ASN A 89 0.77 1.42 -15.89
CA ASN A 89 0.24 0.69 -17.04
C ASN A 89 -1.29 0.80 -17.19
N LEU A 90 -1.90 1.82 -16.57
CA LEU A 90 -3.35 1.88 -16.33
C LEU A 90 -4.21 1.67 -17.58
N ASN A 91 -3.85 2.30 -18.70
CA ASN A 91 -4.62 2.17 -19.94
C ASN A 91 -4.63 0.73 -20.46
N GLN A 92 -3.49 0.05 -20.38
CA GLN A 92 -3.35 -1.33 -20.84
C GLN A 92 -4.11 -2.27 -19.89
N ASP A 93 -3.85 -2.17 -18.59
CA ASP A 93 -4.51 -3.00 -17.58
C ASP A 93 -6.04 -2.84 -17.63
N LEU A 94 -6.53 -1.61 -17.82
CA LEU A 94 -7.97 -1.33 -17.96
C LEU A 94 -8.55 -1.91 -19.25
N TYR A 95 -7.84 -1.77 -20.38
CA TYR A 95 -8.28 -2.34 -21.65
C TYR A 95 -8.41 -3.86 -21.55
N ASP A 96 -7.39 -4.54 -21.01
CA ASP A 96 -7.37 -5.99 -20.86
C ASP A 96 -8.47 -6.49 -19.93
N PHE A 97 -8.69 -5.79 -18.81
CA PHE A 97 -9.80 -6.09 -17.90
C PHE A 97 -11.17 -5.94 -18.58
N LEU A 98 -11.37 -4.88 -19.38
CA LEU A 98 -12.65 -4.67 -20.06
C LEU A 98 -12.93 -5.73 -21.14
N ILE A 99 -11.88 -6.22 -21.81
CA ILE A 99 -12.01 -7.38 -22.71
C ILE A 99 -12.43 -8.64 -21.93
N GLU A 100 -11.78 -8.94 -20.80
CA GLU A 100 -12.12 -10.10 -19.95
C GLU A 100 -13.60 -10.09 -19.51
N VAL A 101 -14.17 -8.91 -19.21
CA VAL A 101 -15.59 -8.79 -18.79
C VAL A 101 -16.57 -8.69 -19.96
N GLY A 102 -16.10 -8.74 -21.22
CA GLY A 102 -16.95 -8.91 -22.42
C GLY A 102 -17.19 -7.67 -23.27
N TYR A 103 -16.45 -6.58 -23.08
CA TYR A 103 -16.54 -5.41 -23.98
C TYR A 103 -15.91 -5.73 -25.34
N LYS A 104 -16.48 -5.17 -26.42
CA LYS A 104 -15.91 -5.36 -27.75
C LYS A 104 -14.72 -4.42 -27.95
N GLN A 105 -13.67 -4.93 -28.60
CA GLN A 105 -12.44 -4.16 -28.84
C GLN A 105 -12.69 -2.80 -29.49
N ASN A 106 -13.60 -2.72 -30.47
CA ASN A 106 -13.93 -1.48 -31.18
C ASN A 106 -14.59 -0.41 -30.29
N GLU A 107 -15.19 -0.79 -29.16
CA GLU A 107 -15.83 0.14 -28.22
C GLU A 107 -14.82 0.76 -27.25
N ILE A 108 -13.73 0.05 -26.95
CA ILE A 108 -12.78 0.42 -25.89
C ILE A 108 -11.36 0.72 -26.38
N LYS A 109 -11.06 0.53 -27.68
CA LYS A 109 -9.73 0.77 -28.26
C LYS A 109 -9.19 2.18 -27.95
N PHE A 110 -10.07 3.18 -27.86
CA PHE A 110 -9.70 4.56 -27.55
C PHE A 110 -8.94 4.72 -26.22
N ILE A 111 -9.10 3.77 -25.28
CA ILE A 111 -8.42 3.81 -23.97
C ILE A 111 -6.90 3.76 -24.16
N LEU A 112 -6.41 2.94 -25.09
CA LEU A 112 -4.99 2.77 -25.34
C LEU A 112 -4.33 4.05 -25.86
N GLU A 113 -5.09 4.86 -26.60
CA GLU A 113 -4.61 6.10 -27.23
C GLU A 113 -4.78 7.31 -26.29
N ARG A 114 -5.46 7.14 -25.16
CA ARG A 114 -5.79 8.26 -24.26
C ARG A 114 -4.56 8.74 -23.49
N LYS A 115 -4.26 10.03 -23.60
CA LYS A 115 -3.19 10.66 -22.82
C LYS A 115 -3.48 10.58 -21.32
N LYS A 116 -2.44 10.37 -20.53
CA LYS A 116 -2.51 10.37 -19.05
C LYS A 116 -3.11 11.69 -18.56
N VAL A 117 -4.24 11.61 -17.87
CA VAL A 117 -4.86 12.75 -17.18
C VAL A 117 -4.18 12.89 -15.82
N LEU A 118 -3.63 14.06 -15.53
CA LEU A 118 -2.94 14.34 -14.28
C LEU A 118 -3.76 15.31 -13.42
N PRO A 119 -3.73 15.16 -12.09
CA PRO A 119 -4.37 16.13 -11.20
C PRO A 119 -3.70 17.50 -11.37
N PRO A 120 -4.47 18.60 -11.20
CA PRO A 120 -3.91 19.95 -11.20
C PRO A 120 -2.87 20.08 -10.08
N SER A 121 -1.64 20.45 -10.43
CA SER A 121 -0.56 20.71 -9.47
C SER A 121 -0.43 22.22 -9.23
N PRO A 122 -0.37 22.70 -7.97
CA PRO A 122 -0.12 24.11 -7.66
C PRO A 122 1.19 24.66 -8.26
N THR A 123 2.15 23.78 -8.54
CA THR A 123 3.47 24.15 -9.08
C THR A 123 3.60 23.90 -10.59
N GLY A 124 2.55 23.46 -11.29
CA GLY A 124 2.58 23.13 -12.73
C GLY A 124 3.41 21.88 -13.08
N GLU A 125 4.31 21.48 -12.19
CA GLU A 125 4.98 20.21 -12.16
C GLU A 125 4.11 19.26 -11.32
N GLY A 126 3.27 18.44 -11.96
CA GLY A 126 2.80 17.22 -11.28
C GLY A 126 4.01 16.49 -10.70
N SER A 127 3.83 15.67 -9.65
CA SER A 127 4.86 14.98 -8.84
C SER A 127 5.97 14.18 -9.58
N ARG A 128 6.07 14.30 -10.91
CA ARG A 128 7.00 13.72 -11.87
C ARG A 128 8.49 13.81 -11.52
N LYS A 129 8.95 14.74 -10.69
CA LYS A 129 10.39 14.86 -10.37
C LYS A 129 10.81 14.17 -9.09
N ALA A 130 9.92 14.07 -8.11
CA ALA A 130 10.31 13.53 -6.82
C ALA A 130 10.37 12.00 -6.91
N LYS A 131 11.58 11.49 -7.10
CA LYS A 131 11.86 10.06 -7.03
C LYS A 131 11.57 9.58 -5.62
N TRP A 132 10.86 8.47 -5.46
CA TRP A 132 10.54 7.96 -4.12
C TRP A 132 11.84 7.73 -3.33
N GLU A 133 12.92 7.37 -4.01
CA GLU A 133 14.27 7.18 -3.47
C GLU A 133 14.81 8.40 -2.70
N GLU A 134 14.39 9.62 -3.06
CA GLU A 134 14.80 10.86 -2.39
C GLU A 134 14.24 10.96 -0.97
N TYR A 135 13.09 10.31 -0.71
CA TYR A 135 12.45 10.31 0.60
C TYR A 135 12.93 9.19 1.51
N TYR A 136 13.62 8.17 0.97
CA TYR A 136 13.99 6.97 1.73
C TYR A 136 15.50 6.88 1.97
N THR A 137 15.89 6.81 3.24
CA THR A 137 17.19 6.27 3.63
C THR A 137 17.16 4.73 3.57
N PRO A 138 18.31 4.04 3.45
CA PRO A 138 18.36 2.57 3.51
C PRO A 138 17.69 2.00 4.77
N GLU A 139 17.89 2.66 5.91
CA GLU A 139 17.31 2.24 7.19
C GLU A 139 15.78 2.38 7.18
N LEU A 140 15.26 3.47 6.62
CA LEU A 140 13.81 3.67 6.48
C LEU A 140 13.20 2.65 5.52
N LYS A 141 13.88 2.36 4.40
CA LYS A 141 13.42 1.35 3.43
C LYS A 141 13.37 -0.03 4.06
N ASN A 142 14.39 -0.41 4.83
CA ASN A 142 14.39 -1.68 5.58
C ASN A 142 13.28 -1.74 6.62
N PHE A 143 13.03 -0.64 7.35
CA PHE A 143 11.91 -0.55 8.27
C PHE A 143 10.57 -0.78 7.55
N VAL A 144 10.31 -0.05 6.46
CA VAL A 144 9.06 -0.19 5.68
C VAL A 144 8.93 -1.59 5.08
N ARG A 145 10.00 -2.16 4.53
CA ARG A 145 10.00 -3.53 3.99
C ARG A 145 9.67 -4.57 5.04
N LYS A 146 10.19 -4.42 6.28
CA LYS A 146 9.87 -5.33 7.40
C LYS A 146 8.41 -5.20 7.80
N ARG A 147 7.90 -3.97 7.96
CA ARG A 147 6.53 -3.71 8.42
C ARG A 147 5.49 -4.07 7.36
N GLU A 148 5.76 -3.77 6.10
CA GLU A 148 4.84 -3.92 4.97
C GLU A 148 5.12 -5.17 4.11
N LYS A 149 5.76 -6.17 4.72
CA LYS A 149 6.22 -7.40 4.04
C LYS A 149 5.12 -8.09 3.22
N PHE A 150 3.89 -8.07 3.71
CA PHE A 150 2.74 -8.65 2.99
C PHE A 150 2.49 -7.97 1.65
N LEU A 151 2.50 -6.64 1.61
CA LEU A 151 2.27 -5.90 0.36
C LEU A 151 3.37 -6.17 -0.65
N PHE A 152 4.63 -6.27 -0.21
CA PHE A 152 5.74 -6.63 -1.09
C PHE A 152 5.67 -8.08 -1.57
N PHE A 153 5.06 -8.98 -0.79
CA PHE A 153 4.78 -10.34 -1.25
C PHE A 153 3.70 -10.35 -2.35
N LEU A 154 2.61 -9.60 -2.17
CA LEU A 154 1.53 -9.51 -3.17
C LEU A 154 1.94 -8.74 -4.44
N PHE A 155 2.79 -7.74 -4.29
CA PHE A 155 3.21 -6.85 -5.37
C PHE A 155 4.74 -6.79 -5.45
N PRO A 156 5.40 -7.88 -5.89
CA PRO A 156 6.87 -8.00 -5.86
C PRO A 156 7.57 -6.96 -6.75
N ASP A 157 6.91 -6.46 -7.80
CA ASP A 157 7.44 -5.43 -8.69
C ASP A 157 7.80 -4.12 -7.95
N TYR A 158 7.19 -3.87 -6.78
CA TYR A 158 7.47 -2.69 -5.95
C TYR A 158 8.53 -2.94 -4.87
N ASP A 159 9.01 -4.17 -4.68
CA ASP A 159 10.10 -4.50 -3.75
C ASP A 159 11.48 -4.21 -4.36
N VAL A 160 11.66 -2.97 -4.82
CA VAL A 160 12.91 -2.49 -5.39
C VAL A 160 13.86 -2.00 -4.30
N GLN A 161 15.14 -2.33 -4.44
CA GLN A 161 16.22 -1.79 -3.61
C GLN A 161 16.63 -0.41 -4.12
N LYS A 162 17.02 0.47 -3.19
CA LYS A 162 17.65 1.74 -3.56
C LYS A 162 19.01 1.41 -4.19
N LYS A 163 19.22 1.81 -5.45
CA LYS A 163 20.52 1.72 -6.13
C LYS A 163 21.48 2.78 -5.62
#